data_AF-A0ABD2P9K0-F1
#
_entry.id   AF-A0ABD2P9K0-F1
#
_cell.length_a   1.000
_cell.length_b   1.000
_cell.length_c   1.000
_cell.angle_alpha   90.00
_cell.angle_beta   90.00
_cell.angle_gamma   90.00
#
_symmetry.space_group_name_H-M   'P 1'
#
loop_
_entity.id
_entity.type
_entity.pdbx_description
1 polymer ?
#
loop_
_entity_poly.entity_id
_entity_poly.type
_entity_poly.pdbx_seq_one_letter_code
_entity_poly.pdbx_strand_id
1 'polypeptide(L)'
;MTTFMEFKIPSNPSPMPTLGSDDEESFVVIGKSLIPDVDISFNNLHVDPIQSGPIEDGKRLINMELSKLETSAFQTLPILQQKNDQGAMIGVTSISSELSPEEVQEKVDILIAENIKLRETIVKNNAAMESQHNRIVTWKEEVQKTHQAHVQKFNEAKEFICKLKAEKELLRLELEKSNEIQIMQQNELFKLKDELKQKETTERTTDTQGSSLTCDKGSQLGEEKVSTMDCQSTSTKETELEDAKNKILELQKLLQIIHLAKDRTAKENEELKNKLSYSDKSEIIKQLSAEIQEKNIVVMQLSDKLKNAEESSEKVIKGLNTEIINLKSQLCFNINIQEDLENVRKQLMSSQASITGLQQANTVLTAQLLVEQEKVKELEELKSIKDDYFALQQQVDIYKADFDAERQAKELLKNEKEQIINDFLQIQKRNNELNEEIELIKERGYEVVGRRNLHSLNSSRSSVSSASSQEKRYTCPICNFGFTTYQALENHVDRCMDLSASLP
;
A
#
# COMPACT_ATOMS: atom_id res chain seq x y z
N MET A 1 -33.07 -42.40 -26.32
CA MET A 1 -31.68 -41.92 -26.14
C MET A 1 -31.11 -41.77 -27.55
N THR A 2 -30.46 -40.67 -27.93
CA THR A 2 -29.79 -39.63 -27.13
C THR A 2 -30.32 -38.23 -27.46
N THR A 3 -30.21 -37.28 -26.53
CA THR A 3 -30.72 -35.91 -26.71
C THR A 3 -29.67 -35.02 -27.39
N PHE A 4 -30.01 -34.41 -28.53
CA PHE A 4 -29.22 -33.30 -29.08
C PHE A 4 -29.45 -32.03 -28.25
N MET A 5 -28.38 -31.39 -27.80
CA MET A 5 -28.43 -30.03 -27.25
C MET A 5 -27.81 -29.05 -28.26
N GLU A 6 -28.60 -28.05 -28.64
CA GLU A 6 -28.24 -27.01 -29.60
C GLU A 6 -27.41 -25.91 -28.91
N PHE A 7 -26.11 -25.85 -29.19
CA PHE A 7 -25.21 -24.87 -28.57
C PHE A 7 -25.34 -23.49 -29.23
N LYS A 8 -26.11 -22.58 -28.61
CA LYS A 8 -26.17 -21.17 -29.03
C LYS A 8 -24.96 -20.39 -28.53
N ILE A 9 -24.21 -19.82 -29.48
CA ILE A 9 -23.11 -18.88 -29.22
C ILE A 9 -23.71 -17.52 -28.82
N PRO A 10 -23.35 -16.91 -27.67
CA PRO A 10 -23.79 -15.57 -27.30
C PRO A 10 -23.20 -14.50 -28.23
N SER A 11 -24.04 -13.58 -28.72
CA SER A 11 -23.60 -12.53 -29.65
C SER A 11 -23.12 -11.27 -28.91
N ASN A 12 -21.85 -10.92 -29.12
CA ASN A 12 -21.14 -9.69 -28.73
C ASN A 12 -21.05 -9.33 -27.22
N PRO A 13 -19.89 -8.84 -26.75
CA PRO A 13 -19.79 -8.21 -25.44
C PRO A 13 -20.50 -6.85 -25.43
N SER A 14 -21.04 -6.46 -24.28
CA SER A 14 -21.61 -5.12 -24.08
C SER A 14 -20.53 -4.03 -24.16
N PRO A 15 -20.82 -2.85 -24.75
CA PRO A 15 -19.88 -1.74 -24.74
C PRO A 15 -19.61 -1.29 -23.29
N MET A 16 -18.35 -0.96 -22.97
CA MET A 16 -18.02 -0.35 -21.68
C MET A 16 -18.69 1.01 -21.53
N PRO A 17 -19.06 1.42 -20.30
CA PRO A 17 -19.47 2.79 -20.06
C PRO A 17 -18.30 3.73 -20.38
N THR A 18 -18.57 4.75 -21.20
CA THR A 18 -17.64 5.87 -21.38
C THR A 18 -17.47 6.58 -20.04
N LEU A 19 -16.27 6.47 -19.46
CA LEU A 19 -15.88 7.32 -18.33
C LEU A 19 -15.97 8.78 -18.80
N GLY A 20 -16.82 9.56 -18.14
CA GLY A 20 -16.84 11.00 -18.32
C GLY A 20 -15.54 11.60 -17.81
N SER A 21 -15.02 12.59 -18.54
CA SER A 21 -13.95 13.48 -18.09
C SER A 21 -14.47 14.38 -16.97
N ASP A 22 -14.38 13.90 -15.74
CA ASP A 22 -14.64 14.67 -14.52
C ASP A 22 -13.31 15.28 -14.05
N ASP A 23 -12.92 16.37 -14.71
CA ASP A 23 -11.56 16.93 -14.67
C ASP A 23 -11.28 17.78 -13.40
N GLU A 24 -12.19 17.73 -12.42
CA GLU A 24 -12.21 18.59 -11.21
C GLU A 24 -11.20 18.17 -10.12
N GLU A 25 -10.60 16.96 -10.16
CA GLU A 25 -9.46 16.60 -9.28
C GLU A 25 -8.11 17.19 -9.76
N SER A 26 -8.15 18.43 -10.24
CA SER A 26 -6.96 19.24 -10.50
C SER A 26 -6.28 19.63 -9.19
N PHE A 27 -5.35 18.78 -8.73
CA PHE A 27 -4.55 18.99 -7.53
C PHE A 27 -3.68 20.26 -7.65
N VAL A 28 -4.23 21.40 -7.21
CA VAL A 28 -3.49 22.64 -7.03
C VAL A 28 -2.47 22.44 -5.91
N VAL A 29 -1.23 22.16 -6.30
CA VAL A 29 -0.08 22.13 -5.39
C VAL A 29 0.16 23.57 -4.90
N ILE A 30 -0.38 23.92 -3.74
CA ILE A 30 -0.15 25.22 -3.07
C ILE A 30 1.29 25.23 -2.50
N GLY A 31 2.25 25.35 -3.41
CA GLY A 31 3.65 25.55 -3.08
C GLY A 31 3.89 26.99 -2.63
N LYS A 32 4.18 27.16 -1.33
CA LYS A 32 4.74 28.38 -0.72
C LYS A 32 3.81 29.61 -0.78
N SER A 33 2.97 29.76 0.24
CA SER A 33 2.55 31.09 0.72
C SER A 33 3.17 31.35 2.08
N LEU A 34 3.91 32.45 2.20
CA LEU A 34 4.55 32.90 3.44
C LEU A 34 3.51 33.60 4.32
N ILE A 35 3.36 33.16 5.56
CA ILE A 35 2.64 33.85 6.64
C ILE A 35 3.57 33.81 7.87
N PRO A 36 3.78 34.93 8.59
CA PRO A 36 4.87 35.07 9.55
C PRO A 36 4.58 34.45 10.92
N ASP A 37 5.60 34.46 11.77
CA ASP A 37 5.59 33.93 13.13
C ASP A 37 4.41 34.48 13.97
N VAL A 38 3.57 33.55 14.47
CA VAL A 38 2.64 33.81 15.57
C VAL A 38 2.81 32.67 16.57
N ASP A 39 3.41 33.01 17.70
CA ASP A 39 3.75 32.07 18.77
C ASP A 39 2.47 31.66 19.53
N ILE A 40 1.98 30.44 19.31
CA ILE A 40 0.77 29.89 19.97
C ILE A 40 1.13 28.60 20.68
N SER A 41 1.28 28.68 22.01
CA SER A 41 1.61 27.55 22.87
C SER A 41 0.42 26.57 22.98
N PHE A 42 0.41 25.53 22.15
CA PHE A 42 -0.52 24.40 22.24
C PHE A 42 -0.04 23.36 23.26
N ASN A 43 -0.23 23.65 24.54
CA ASN A 43 -0.19 22.62 25.59
C ASN A 43 -1.56 21.93 25.70
N ASN A 44 -1.54 20.63 26.06
CA ASN A 44 -2.69 19.76 26.33
C ASN A 44 -3.56 19.36 25.11
N LEU A 45 -3.00 18.52 24.25
CA LEU A 45 -3.76 17.51 23.50
C LEU A 45 -3.10 16.14 23.70
N HIS A 46 -3.63 15.34 24.63
CA HIS A 46 -3.21 13.95 24.79
C HIS A 46 -3.83 13.13 23.66
N VAL A 47 -3.04 12.90 22.61
CA VAL A 47 -3.39 11.97 21.53
C VAL A 47 -2.92 10.59 21.94
N ASP A 48 -3.84 9.63 22.01
CA ASP A 48 -3.48 8.22 22.23
C ASP A 48 -2.62 7.71 21.07
N PRO A 49 -1.51 6.99 21.34
CA PRO A 49 -0.66 6.45 20.29
C PRO A 49 -1.44 5.41 19.46
N ILE A 50 -1.63 5.71 18.18
CA ILE A 50 -2.26 4.78 17.21
C ILE A 50 -1.46 3.49 17.23
N GLN A 51 -2.07 2.41 17.76
CA GLN A 51 -1.38 1.14 17.96
C GLN A 51 -0.91 0.56 16.63
N SER A 52 0.41 0.44 16.47
CA SER A 52 1.10 -0.07 15.28
C SER A 52 0.88 -1.56 15.04
N GLY A 53 0.31 -2.29 16.01
CA GLY A 53 0.06 -3.74 16.00
C GLY A 53 -0.36 -4.29 14.63
N PRO A 54 -1.48 -3.84 14.02
CA PRO A 54 -1.93 -4.36 12.72
C PRO A 54 -0.92 -4.18 11.57
N ILE A 55 -0.06 -3.17 11.64
CA ILE A 55 0.97 -2.88 10.63
C ILE A 55 2.24 -3.70 10.90
N GLU A 56 2.61 -3.90 12.16
CA GLU A 56 3.73 -4.77 12.55
C GLU A 56 3.41 -6.26 12.39
N ASP A 57 2.19 -6.68 12.72
CA ASP A 57 1.68 -8.02 12.45
C ASP A 57 1.59 -8.25 10.93
N GLY A 58 1.13 -7.25 10.16
CA GLY A 58 1.21 -7.28 8.69
C GLY A 58 2.64 -7.47 8.17
N LYS A 59 3.62 -6.72 8.69
CA LYS A 59 5.05 -6.91 8.37
C LYS A 59 5.58 -8.29 8.76
N ARG A 60 5.19 -8.82 9.94
CA ARG A 60 5.55 -10.17 10.40
C ARG A 60 4.97 -11.25 9.49
N LEU A 61 3.71 -11.10 9.07
CA LEU A 61 3.05 -12.01 8.14
C LEU A 61 3.74 -11.99 6.77
N ILE A 62 4.00 -10.81 6.21
CA ILE A 62 4.71 -10.64 4.93
C ILE A 62 6.12 -11.27 4.99
N ASN A 63 6.90 -11.00 6.04
CA ASN A 63 8.24 -11.58 6.17
C ASN A 63 8.19 -13.11 6.34
N MET A 64 7.25 -13.64 7.11
CA MET A 64 7.05 -15.09 7.23
C MET A 64 6.68 -15.74 5.89
N GLU A 65 5.84 -15.08 5.08
CA GLU A 65 5.40 -15.61 3.79
C GLU A 65 6.47 -15.46 2.71
N LEU A 66 7.30 -14.41 2.75
CA LEU A 66 8.51 -14.30 1.94
C LEU A 66 9.50 -15.44 2.24
N SER A 67 9.82 -15.72 3.50
CA SER A 67 10.70 -16.84 3.84
C SER A 67 10.12 -18.21 3.45
N LYS A 68 8.79 -18.39 3.49
CA LYS A 68 8.13 -19.60 2.95
C LYS A 68 8.23 -19.66 1.42
N LEU A 69 8.14 -18.54 0.71
CA LEU A 69 8.32 -18.48 -0.74
C LEU A 69 9.77 -18.80 -1.13
N GLU A 70 10.77 -18.23 -0.44
CA GLU A 70 12.19 -18.57 -0.65
C GLU A 70 12.46 -20.07 -0.41
N THR A 71 11.88 -20.63 0.65
CA THR A 71 12.02 -22.07 1.00
C THR A 71 11.28 -23.01 0.03
N SER A 72 10.32 -22.53 -0.75
CA SER A 72 9.52 -23.35 -1.69
C SER A 72 9.87 -23.15 -3.16
N ALA A 73 10.26 -21.93 -3.56
CA ALA A 73 10.74 -21.62 -4.91
C ALA A 73 12.09 -22.27 -5.24
N PHE A 74 12.87 -22.65 -4.21
CA PHE A 74 14.11 -23.42 -4.34
C PHE A 74 14.03 -24.81 -3.70
N GLN A 75 12.89 -25.50 -3.83
CA GLN A 75 12.96 -26.97 -3.85
C GLN A 75 13.73 -27.39 -5.10
N THR A 76 15.00 -27.74 -4.88
CA THR A 76 16.01 -28.03 -5.88
C THR A 76 15.49 -29.00 -6.94
N LEU A 77 15.37 -28.53 -8.19
CA LEU A 77 15.40 -29.40 -9.37
C LEU A 77 16.53 -30.42 -9.15
N PRO A 78 16.29 -31.74 -9.25
CA PRO A 78 17.37 -32.70 -9.09
C PRO A 78 18.45 -32.45 -10.13
N ILE A 79 19.52 -31.76 -9.71
CA ILE A 79 20.74 -31.64 -10.49
C ILE A 79 21.18 -33.08 -10.72
N LEU A 80 21.10 -33.54 -11.96
CA LEU A 80 21.62 -34.83 -12.36
C LEU A 80 23.12 -34.81 -12.07
N GLN A 81 23.50 -35.35 -10.92
CA GLN A 81 24.88 -35.65 -10.60
C GLN A 81 25.33 -36.77 -11.52
N GLN A 82 25.70 -36.38 -12.75
CA GLN A 82 26.63 -37.15 -13.56
C GLN A 82 27.88 -37.36 -12.71
N LYS A 83 28.01 -38.54 -12.14
CA LYS A 83 29.31 -39.03 -11.69
C LYS A 83 30.19 -39.07 -12.92
N ASN A 84 31.26 -38.27 -12.91
CA ASN A 84 32.31 -38.32 -13.91
C ASN A 84 33.09 -39.64 -13.78
N ASP A 85 32.56 -40.71 -14.37
CA ASP A 85 33.27 -41.96 -14.61
C ASP A 85 33.33 -42.21 -16.13
N GLN A 86 34.39 -41.65 -16.72
CA GLN A 86 34.88 -41.86 -18.09
C GLN A 86 34.02 -41.28 -19.24
N GLY A 87 34.71 -40.64 -20.19
CA GLY A 87 34.08 -39.82 -21.23
C GLY A 87 33.47 -40.63 -22.37
N ALA A 88 32.17 -40.92 -22.28
CA ALA A 88 31.34 -41.16 -23.46
C ALA A 88 30.89 -39.81 -24.03
N MET A 89 31.18 -39.55 -25.32
CA MET A 89 30.54 -38.43 -26.02
C MET A 89 29.03 -38.64 -26.08
N ILE A 90 28.26 -37.54 -26.11
CA ILE A 90 26.88 -37.55 -26.61
C ILE A 90 26.92 -37.67 -28.14
N GLY A 91 27.43 -38.79 -28.61
CA GLY A 91 27.12 -39.26 -29.95
C GLY A 91 25.70 -39.81 -29.93
N VAL A 92 24.89 -39.42 -30.91
CA VAL A 92 23.76 -40.27 -31.33
C VAL A 92 24.38 -41.63 -31.63
N THR A 93 24.16 -42.60 -30.74
CA THR A 93 24.79 -43.91 -30.88
C THR A 93 24.15 -44.55 -32.09
N SER A 94 24.92 -44.67 -33.17
CA SER A 94 24.48 -45.33 -34.40
C SER A 94 23.80 -46.63 -34.04
N ILE A 95 22.62 -46.86 -34.63
CA ILE A 95 21.85 -48.08 -34.39
C ILE A 95 22.57 -49.22 -35.10
N SER A 96 23.66 -49.71 -34.50
CA SER A 96 24.38 -50.91 -34.91
C SER A 96 23.38 -52.05 -34.94
N SER A 97 23.18 -52.62 -36.12
CA SER A 97 21.96 -53.33 -36.50
C SER A 97 21.79 -54.75 -35.92
N GLU A 98 22.35 -54.99 -34.73
CA GLU A 98 22.32 -56.26 -33.99
C GLU A 98 22.08 -55.97 -32.49
N LEU A 99 20.86 -55.55 -32.16
CA LEU A 99 20.33 -55.64 -30.79
C LEU A 99 19.42 -56.87 -30.70
N SER A 100 19.52 -57.63 -29.59
CA SER A 100 18.59 -58.73 -29.30
C SER A 100 17.15 -58.18 -29.17
N PRO A 101 16.11 -58.94 -29.61
CA PRO A 101 14.72 -58.60 -29.29
C PRO A 101 14.48 -58.35 -27.78
N GLU A 102 15.26 -59.00 -26.92
CA GLU A 102 15.21 -58.83 -25.46
C GLU A 102 15.76 -57.46 -25.03
N GLU A 103 16.87 -57.00 -25.61
CA GLU A 103 17.45 -55.67 -25.35
C GLU A 103 16.58 -54.53 -25.92
N VAL A 104 15.86 -54.79 -27.01
CA VAL A 104 14.86 -53.88 -27.56
C VAL A 104 13.66 -53.78 -26.62
N GLN A 105 13.17 -54.91 -26.11
CA GLN A 105 12.07 -54.95 -25.13
C GLN A 105 12.45 -54.23 -23.83
N GLU A 106 13.64 -54.50 -23.26
CA GLU A 106 14.11 -53.82 -22.05
C GLU A 106 14.19 -52.29 -22.24
N LYS A 107 14.70 -51.81 -23.39
CA LYS A 107 14.72 -50.37 -23.71
C LYS A 107 13.33 -49.78 -23.87
N VAL A 108 12.37 -50.52 -24.44
CA VAL A 108 10.96 -50.10 -24.52
C VAL A 108 10.35 -50.01 -23.12
N ASP A 109 10.58 -50.98 -22.25
CA ASP A 109 10.05 -50.97 -20.88
C ASP A 109 10.65 -49.85 -20.02
N ILE A 110 11.95 -49.55 -20.18
CA ILE A 110 12.60 -48.38 -19.57
C ILE A 110 11.96 -47.07 -20.06
N LEU A 111 11.74 -46.93 -21.38
CA LEU A 111 11.10 -45.74 -21.96
C LEU A 111 9.64 -45.59 -21.52
N ILE A 112 8.90 -46.69 -21.32
CA ILE A 112 7.55 -46.69 -20.77
C ILE A 112 7.57 -46.24 -19.30
N ALA A 113 8.48 -46.78 -18.47
CA ALA A 113 8.63 -46.38 -17.07
C ALA A 113 9.02 -44.90 -16.92
N GLU A 114 9.90 -44.39 -17.78
CA GLU A 114 10.25 -42.98 -17.83
C GLU A 114 9.06 -42.10 -18.25
N ASN A 115 8.32 -42.50 -19.29
CA ASN A 115 7.10 -41.78 -19.72
C ASN A 115 6.02 -41.72 -18.63
N ILE A 116 5.85 -42.79 -17.85
CA ILE A 116 4.95 -42.81 -16.68
C ILE A 116 5.44 -41.83 -15.62
N LYS A 117 6.73 -41.87 -15.27
CA LYS A 117 7.35 -40.97 -14.29
C LYS A 117 7.27 -39.49 -14.71
N LEU A 118 7.49 -39.18 -15.99
CA LEU A 118 7.33 -37.84 -16.55
C LEU A 118 5.86 -37.38 -16.47
N ARG A 119 4.92 -38.24 -16.84
CA ARG A 119 3.47 -37.96 -16.73
C ARG A 119 3.05 -37.67 -15.29
N GLU A 120 3.49 -38.49 -14.33
CA GLU A 120 3.27 -38.23 -12.90
C GLU A 120 3.87 -36.89 -12.45
N THR A 121 5.07 -36.55 -12.92
CA THR A 121 5.77 -35.31 -12.57
C THR A 121 5.01 -34.09 -13.11
N ILE A 122 4.48 -34.16 -14.33
CA ILE A 122 3.62 -33.13 -14.93
C ILE A 122 2.31 -32.99 -14.14
N VAL A 123 1.65 -34.10 -13.77
CA VAL A 123 0.41 -34.06 -12.95
C VAL A 123 0.68 -33.42 -11.58
N LYS A 124 1.78 -33.77 -10.92
CA LYS A 124 2.20 -33.16 -9.64
C LYS A 124 2.54 -31.67 -9.79
N ASN A 125 3.19 -31.27 -10.89
CA ASN A 125 3.49 -29.87 -11.19
C ASN A 125 2.21 -29.06 -11.45
N ASN A 126 1.29 -29.57 -12.27
CA ASN A 126 0.01 -28.92 -12.56
C ASN A 126 -0.82 -28.69 -11.28
N ALA A 127 -0.91 -29.70 -10.40
CA ALA A 127 -1.60 -29.57 -9.11
C ALA A 127 -0.93 -28.54 -8.18
N ALA A 128 0.41 -28.47 -8.19
CA ALA A 128 1.14 -27.45 -7.45
C ALA A 128 0.90 -26.02 -8.02
N MET A 129 0.88 -25.87 -9.35
CA MET A 129 0.57 -24.62 -10.04
C MET A 129 -0.86 -24.16 -9.77
N GLU A 130 -1.84 -25.07 -9.77
CA GLU A 130 -3.23 -24.77 -9.39
C GLU A 130 -3.34 -24.32 -7.93
N SER A 131 -2.63 -25.00 -7.01
CA SER A 131 -2.57 -24.58 -5.61
C SER A 131 -1.88 -23.22 -5.41
N GLN A 132 -0.87 -22.88 -6.22
CA GLN A 132 -0.23 -21.57 -6.19
C GLN A 132 -1.15 -20.48 -6.75
N HIS A 133 -1.79 -20.73 -7.90
CA HIS A 133 -2.79 -19.85 -8.50
C HIS A 133 -3.90 -19.49 -7.50
N ASN A 134 -4.50 -20.50 -6.86
CA ASN A 134 -5.59 -20.28 -5.91
C ASN A 134 -5.14 -19.48 -4.69
N ARG A 135 -3.90 -19.68 -4.19
CA ARG A 135 -3.32 -18.85 -3.12
C ARG A 135 -3.08 -17.40 -3.54
N ILE A 136 -2.67 -17.16 -4.79
CA ILE A 136 -2.53 -15.80 -5.36
C ILE A 136 -3.89 -15.11 -5.51
N VAL A 137 -4.94 -15.85 -5.89
CA VAL A 137 -6.32 -15.33 -5.95
C VAL A 137 -6.82 -14.92 -4.56
N THR A 138 -6.73 -15.79 -3.55
CA THR A 138 -7.13 -15.44 -2.17
C THR A 138 -6.33 -14.25 -1.63
N TRP A 139 -5.02 -14.20 -1.85
CA TRP A 139 -4.20 -13.05 -1.44
C TRP A 139 -4.64 -11.74 -2.12
N LYS A 140 -4.95 -11.77 -3.42
CA LYS A 140 -5.48 -10.61 -4.15
C LYS A 140 -6.81 -10.13 -3.57
N GLU A 141 -7.71 -11.05 -3.20
CA GLU A 141 -8.99 -10.73 -2.56
C GLU A 141 -8.80 -10.12 -1.18
N GLU A 142 -7.88 -10.65 -0.36
CA GLU A 142 -7.52 -10.10 0.95
C GLU A 142 -6.92 -8.68 0.85
N VAL A 143 -6.02 -8.46 -0.10
CA VAL A 143 -5.45 -7.12 -0.37
C VAL A 143 -6.52 -6.14 -0.84
N GLN A 144 -7.40 -6.55 -1.77
CA GLN A 144 -8.51 -5.72 -2.25
C GLN A 144 -9.49 -5.36 -1.13
N LYS A 145 -9.87 -6.33 -0.29
CA LYS A 145 -10.72 -6.12 0.89
C LYS A 145 -10.09 -5.19 1.91
N THR A 146 -8.78 -5.33 2.15
CA THR A 146 -8.03 -4.47 3.07
C THR A 146 -7.95 -3.04 2.54
N HIS A 147 -7.68 -2.86 1.24
CA HIS A 147 -7.70 -1.55 0.59
C HIS A 147 -9.08 -0.87 0.69
N GLN A 148 -10.17 -1.61 0.40
CA GLN A 148 -11.55 -1.10 0.55
C GLN A 148 -11.83 -0.65 2.00
N ALA A 149 -11.40 -1.42 3.01
CA ALA A 149 -11.56 -1.04 4.41
C ALA A 149 -10.74 0.21 4.80
N HIS A 150 -9.57 0.44 4.19
CA HIS A 150 -8.81 1.68 4.37
C HIS A 150 -9.49 2.88 3.70
N VAL A 151 -10.01 2.72 2.48
CA VAL A 151 -10.78 3.77 1.77
C VAL A 151 -12.04 4.15 2.56
N GLN A 152 -12.77 3.17 3.10
CA GLN A 152 -13.92 3.43 3.97
C GLN A 152 -13.52 4.27 5.20
N LYS A 153 -12.51 3.84 5.96
CA LYS A 153 -12.02 4.57 7.15
C LYS A 153 -11.51 5.97 6.83
N PHE A 154 -10.91 6.17 5.65
CA PHE A 154 -10.49 7.49 5.18
C PHE A 154 -11.69 8.41 4.91
N ASN A 155 -12.76 7.87 4.30
CA ASN A 155 -13.99 8.62 4.07
C ASN A 155 -14.73 8.94 5.38
N GLU A 156 -14.80 7.99 6.32
CA GLU A 156 -15.33 8.21 7.68
C GLU A 156 -14.57 9.33 8.42
N ALA A 157 -13.23 9.33 8.33
CA ALA A 157 -12.39 10.39 8.90
C ALA A 157 -12.59 11.74 8.19
N LYS A 158 -12.73 11.75 6.85
CA LYS A 158 -13.03 12.95 6.05
C LYS A 158 -14.38 13.56 6.47
N GLU A 159 -15.42 12.74 6.66
CA GLU A 159 -16.70 13.17 7.23
C GLU A 159 -16.56 13.75 8.63
N PHE A 160 -15.81 13.10 9.51
CA PHE A 160 -15.61 13.56 10.89
C PHE A 160 -14.90 14.93 10.94
N ILE A 161 -13.89 15.13 10.09
CA ILE A 161 -13.22 16.42 9.91
C ILE A 161 -14.19 17.48 9.37
N CYS A 162 -15.09 17.14 8.44
CA CYS A 162 -16.13 18.06 7.97
C CYS A 162 -17.13 18.45 9.07
N LYS A 163 -17.56 17.48 9.91
CA LYS A 163 -18.44 17.71 11.05
C LYS A 163 -17.78 18.65 12.08
N LEU A 164 -16.53 18.37 12.48
CA LEU A 164 -15.76 19.23 13.38
C LEU A 164 -15.49 20.64 12.81
N LYS A 165 -15.31 20.79 11.49
CA LYS A 165 -15.19 22.11 10.85
C LYS A 165 -16.50 22.90 10.93
N ALA A 166 -17.64 22.27 10.67
CA ALA A 166 -18.95 22.91 10.79
C ALA A 166 -19.25 23.31 12.25
N GLU A 167 -18.97 22.43 13.21
CA GLU A 167 -19.11 22.71 14.64
C GLU A 167 -18.19 23.87 15.08
N LYS A 168 -16.94 23.90 14.61
CA LYS A 168 -16.01 24.99 14.92
C LYS A 168 -16.51 26.35 14.44
N GLU A 169 -17.03 26.47 13.21
CA GLU A 169 -17.56 27.75 12.73
C GLU A 169 -18.90 28.12 13.40
N LEU A 170 -19.73 27.14 13.81
CA LEU A 170 -20.90 27.43 14.66
C LEU A 170 -20.50 27.99 16.03
N LEU A 171 -19.54 27.36 16.71
CA LEU A 171 -19.01 27.84 18.00
C LEU A 171 -18.34 29.21 17.88
N ARG A 172 -17.70 29.50 16.74
CA ARG A 172 -17.14 30.81 16.42
C ARG A 172 -18.22 31.89 16.31
N LEU A 173 -19.32 31.62 15.59
CA LEU A 173 -20.45 32.54 15.45
C LEU A 173 -21.16 32.78 16.79
N GLU A 174 -21.32 31.75 17.62
CA GLU A 174 -21.87 31.89 18.98
C GLU A 174 -20.95 32.75 19.88
N LEU A 175 -19.62 32.58 19.79
CA LEU A 175 -18.64 33.39 20.52
C LEU A 175 -18.64 34.86 20.05
N GLU A 176 -18.73 35.11 18.74
CA GLU A 176 -18.81 36.46 18.16
C GLU A 176 -20.06 37.20 18.64
N LYS A 177 -21.23 36.55 18.56
CA LYS A 177 -22.49 37.03 19.14
C LYS A 177 -22.43 37.25 20.65
N SER A 178 -21.72 36.39 21.40
CA SER A 178 -21.50 36.59 22.84
C SER A 178 -20.63 37.83 23.12
N ASN A 179 -19.63 38.10 22.29
CA ASN A 179 -18.80 39.31 22.39
C ASN A 179 -19.60 40.57 22.05
N GLU A 180 -20.47 40.54 21.02
CA GLU A 180 -21.39 41.65 20.73
C GLU A 180 -22.29 42.00 21.92
N ILE A 181 -22.87 40.98 22.57
CA ILE A 181 -23.69 41.16 23.78
C ILE A 181 -22.85 41.74 24.93
N GLN A 182 -21.61 41.27 25.13
CA GLN A 182 -20.72 41.81 26.15
C GLN A 182 -20.34 43.28 25.88
N ILE A 183 -20.13 43.65 24.61
CA ILE A 183 -19.85 45.04 24.20
C ILE A 183 -21.09 45.92 24.44
N MET A 184 -22.30 45.44 24.12
CA MET A 184 -23.54 46.16 24.44
C MET A 184 -23.70 46.38 25.95
N GLN A 185 -23.48 45.36 26.77
CA GLN A 185 -23.53 45.47 28.23
C GLN A 185 -22.47 46.43 28.80
N GLN A 186 -21.24 46.44 28.27
CA GLN A 186 -20.23 47.41 28.67
C GLN A 186 -20.64 48.86 28.30
N ASN A 187 -21.23 49.06 27.12
CA ASN A 187 -21.74 50.36 26.69
C ASN A 187 -22.93 50.85 27.55
N GLU A 188 -23.81 49.95 28.00
CA GLU A 188 -24.89 50.28 28.94
C GLU A 188 -24.37 50.60 30.34
N LEU A 189 -23.42 49.81 30.86
CA LEU A 189 -22.73 50.10 32.11
C LEU A 189 -21.97 51.44 32.07
N PHE A 190 -21.40 51.81 30.91
CA PHE A 190 -20.76 53.10 30.72
C PHE A 190 -21.77 54.26 30.78
N LYS A 191 -22.91 54.15 30.08
CA LYS A 191 -24.01 55.14 30.14
C LYS A 191 -24.52 55.32 31.57
N LEU A 192 -24.86 54.23 32.25
CA LEU A 192 -25.35 54.25 33.64
C LEU A 192 -24.33 54.88 34.60
N LYS A 193 -23.03 54.64 34.37
CA LYS A 193 -21.94 55.23 35.17
C LYS A 193 -21.82 56.75 34.96
N ASP A 194 -22.03 57.24 33.74
CA ASP A 194 -22.02 58.68 33.46
C ASP A 194 -23.31 59.39 33.90
N GLU A 195 -24.47 58.75 33.80
CA GLU A 195 -25.72 59.23 34.43
C GLU A 195 -25.58 59.35 35.96
N LEU A 196 -24.93 58.37 36.60
CA LEU A 196 -24.72 58.37 38.05
C LEU A 196 -23.74 59.48 38.48
N LYS A 197 -22.67 59.75 37.70
CA LYS A 197 -21.81 60.94 37.91
C LYS A 197 -22.60 62.25 37.76
N GLN A 198 -23.50 62.36 36.77
CA GLN A 198 -24.31 63.57 36.58
C GLN A 198 -25.28 63.82 37.75
N LYS A 199 -25.78 62.76 38.37
CA LYS A 199 -26.54 62.86 39.63
C LYS A 199 -25.64 63.28 40.80
N GLU A 200 -24.48 62.65 40.97
CA GLU A 200 -23.53 63.01 42.04
C GLU A 200 -23.08 64.49 41.94
N THR A 201 -22.92 65.04 40.74
CA THR A 201 -22.58 66.46 40.55
C THR A 201 -23.76 67.42 40.70
N THR A 202 -25.01 66.98 40.56
CA THR A 202 -26.19 67.79 40.91
C THR A 202 -26.50 67.73 42.41
N GLU A 203 -26.22 66.62 43.08
CA GLU A 203 -26.38 66.44 44.53
C GLU A 203 -25.35 67.27 45.32
N ARG A 204 -24.07 67.30 44.89
CA ARG A 204 -23.04 68.13 45.56
C ARG A 204 -23.27 69.65 45.47
N THR A 205 -24.17 70.13 44.62
CA THR A 205 -24.47 71.57 44.52
C THR A 205 -25.48 72.08 45.56
N THR A 206 -26.06 71.21 46.40
CA THR A 206 -27.04 71.62 47.44
C THR A 206 -26.45 71.79 48.85
N ASP A 207 -25.38 71.07 49.21
CA ASP A 207 -24.96 70.90 50.63
C ASP A 207 -23.70 71.68 51.07
N THR A 208 -23.23 72.70 50.34
CA THR A 208 -21.99 73.43 50.70
C THR A 208 -22.25 74.73 51.49
N GLN A 209 -22.63 74.63 52.77
CA GLN A 209 -22.55 75.73 53.76
C GLN A 209 -22.21 75.24 55.19
N GLY A 210 -20.98 75.47 55.69
CA GLY A 210 -20.71 75.59 57.15
C GLY A 210 -19.37 75.08 57.75
N SER A 211 -18.51 76.02 58.23
CA SER A 211 -17.59 75.93 59.42
C SER A 211 -16.36 74.96 59.45
N SER A 212 -15.33 75.06 60.33
CA SER A 212 -14.53 76.19 60.93
C SER A 212 -13.32 75.73 61.85
N LEU A 213 -12.20 76.50 61.95
CA LEU A 213 -11.17 76.63 63.08
C LEU A 213 -9.89 75.72 63.27
N THR A 214 -9.18 75.83 64.43
CA THR A 214 -7.68 75.93 64.64
C THR A 214 -7.22 75.68 66.14
N CYS A 215 -5.96 75.57 66.68
CA CYS A 215 -4.51 75.47 66.29
C CYS A 215 -3.52 75.25 67.52
N ASP A 216 -2.19 75.02 67.27
CA ASP A 216 -0.94 75.49 67.99
C ASP A 216 -0.22 74.83 69.27
N LYS A 217 1.16 74.78 69.23
CA LYS A 217 2.28 75.09 70.24
C LYS A 217 2.79 74.23 71.46
N GLY A 218 4.03 74.56 72.01
CA GLY A 218 4.76 73.99 73.20
C GLY A 218 6.18 74.61 73.60
N SER A 219 6.81 74.30 74.78
CA SER A 219 8.04 74.93 75.45
C SER A 219 8.70 74.07 76.61
N GLN A 220 9.82 74.34 77.39
CA GLN A 220 11.17 75.05 77.27
C GLN A 220 12.03 75.14 78.63
N LEU A 221 13.40 75.27 78.62
CA LEU A 221 14.43 75.64 79.71
C LEU A 221 14.84 74.61 80.85
N GLY A 222 15.88 74.74 81.75
CA GLY A 222 16.86 75.80 82.21
C GLY A 222 18.14 75.31 83.05
N GLU A 223 18.78 76.13 83.96
CA GLU A 223 20.17 75.96 84.58
C GLU A 223 20.39 76.35 86.12
N GLU A 224 21.65 76.28 86.67
CA GLU A 224 22.38 77.16 87.69
C GLU A 224 22.74 76.88 89.22
N LYS A 225 23.99 77.30 89.62
CA LYS A 225 24.66 78.00 90.82
C LYS A 225 24.30 77.86 92.36
N VAL A 226 25.02 78.41 93.40
CA VAL A 226 26.48 78.58 93.84
C VAL A 226 26.68 79.32 95.26
N SER A 227 27.88 79.29 95.91
CA SER A 227 28.48 80.20 97.00
C SER A 227 28.06 80.11 98.52
N THR A 228 28.64 80.69 99.64
CA THR A 228 29.96 81.24 100.22
C THR A 228 29.74 81.63 101.77
N MET A 229 30.58 82.12 102.74
CA MET A 229 32.04 82.31 103.11
C MET A 229 32.30 82.78 104.61
N ASP A 230 33.46 82.42 105.23
CA ASP A 230 34.42 83.10 106.20
C ASP A 230 34.19 83.81 107.60
N CYS A 231 35.29 83.80 108.41
CA CYS A 231 35.80 84.74 109.48
C CYS A 231 35.17 84.83 110.92
N GLN A 232 35.81 85.42 111.97
CA GLN A 232 37.18 85.29 112.59
C GLN A 232 37.29 86.03 113.97
N SER A 233 38.09 85.53 114.94
CA SER A 233 38.78 86.28 116.05
C SER A 233 37.94 86.91 117.22
N THR A 234 38.39 87.31 118.45
CA THR A 234 39.58 87.05 119.35
C THR A 234 39.38 87.65 120.80
N SER A 235 40.12 87.16 121.82
CA SER A 235 40.61 87.86 123.06
C SER A 235 39.69 88.18 124.28
N THR A 236 39.89 87.54 125.45
CA THR A 236 40.24 88.20 126.75
C THR A 236 40.54 87.19 127.89
N LYS A 237 41.81 87.15 128.35
CA LYS A 237 42.34 86.10 129.23
C LYS A 237 42.10 86.32 130.72
N GLU A 238 40.90 86.01 131.23
CA GLU A 238 40.69 85.34 132.54
C GLU A 238 39.20 85.04 132.81
N THR A 239 38.27 85.81 132.24
CA THR A 239 36.89 85.35 132.00
C THR A 239 36.86 84.11 131.10
N GLU A 240 37.86 84.00 130.21
CA GLU A 240 38.15 82.84 129.35
C GLU A 240 38.08 81.47 130.06
N LEU A 241 38.26 81.33 131.38
CA LEU A 241 38.14 80.02 132.05
C LEU A 241 36.67 79.58 132.25
N GLU A 242 35.79 80.48 132.68
CA GLU A 242 34.37 80.16 132.88
C GLU A 242 33.61 80.19 131.55
N ASP A 243 33.97 81.11 130.65
CA ASP A 243 33.50 81.05 129.26
C ASP A 243 34.01 79.80 128.54
N ALA A 244 35.23 79.32 128.79
CA ALA A 244 35.66 78.02 128.25
C ALA A 244 34.84 76.87 128.81
N LYS A 245 34.44 76.86 130.09
CA LYS A 245 33.51 75.82 130.62
C LYS A 245 32.14 75.89 129.96
N ASN A 246 31.55 77.09 129.86
CA ASN A 246 30.26 77.30 129.21
C ASN A 246 30.32 76.90 127.72
N LYS A 247 31.42 77.25 127.03
CA LYS A 247 31.66 76.92 125.63
C LYS A 247 32.04 75.46 125.41
N ILE A 248 32.66 74.78 126.39
CA ILE A 248 32.81 73.32 126.40
C ILE A 248 31.44 72.66 126.56
N LEU A 249 30.58 73.14 127.46
CA LEU A 249 29.22 72.62 127.63
C LEU A 249 28.35 72.85 126.38
N GLU A 250 28.51 74.00 125.72
CA GLU A 250 27.86 74.34 124.46
C GLU A 250 28.41 73.49 123.31
N LEU A 251 29.73 73.34 123.18
CA LEU A 251 30.36 72.41 122.23
C LEU A 251 29.96 70.95 122.48
N GLN A 252 29.72 70.55 123.73
CA GLN A 252 29.25 69.21 124.08
C GLN A 252 27.79 69.01 123.66
N LYS A 253 26.93 70.01 123.82
CA LYS A 253 25.57 70.03 123.26
C LYS A 253 25.58 70.03 121.73
N LEU A 254 26.44 70.83 121.10
CA LEU A 254 26.62 70.88 119.65
C LEU A 254 27.14 69.54 119.12
N LEU A 255 28.11 68.89 119.79
CA LEU A 255 28.57 67.55 119.46
C LEU A 255 27.45 66.50 119.60
N GLN A 256 26.55 66.64 120.58
CA GLN A 256 25.39 65.76 120.71
C GLN A 256 24.34 66.00 119.60
N ILE A 257 24.11 67.26 119.20
CA ILE A 257 23.28 67.62 118.04
C ILE A 257 23.90 67.09 116.75
N ILE A 258 25.22 67.20 116.58
CA ILE A 258 25.97 66.67 115.44
C ILE A 258 25.92 65.14 115.42
N HIS A 259 25.98 64.47 116.57
CA HIS A 259 25.79 63.01 116.64
C HIS A 259 24.38 62.62 116.19
N LEU A 260 23.34 63.27 116.72
CA LEU A 260 21.95 63.02 116.32
C LEU A 260 21.70 63.32 114.84
N ALA A 261 22.33 64.38 114.29
CA ALA A 261 22.27 64.69 112.86
C ALA A 261 23.03 63.66 112.00
N LYS A 262 24.16 63.13 112.49
CA LYS A 262 24.93 62.06 111.85
C LYS A 262 24.17 60.73 111.86
N ASP A 263 23.53 60.38 112.98
CA ASP A 263 22.71 59.17 113.09
C ASP A 263 21.45 59.26 112.23
N ARG A 264 20.86 60.46 112.11
CA ARG A 264 19.72 60.74 111.24
C ARG A 264 20.10 60.66 109.76
N THR A 265 21.19 61.32 109.35
CA THR A 265 21.69 61.22 107.97
C THR A 265 22.24 59.84 107.64
N ALA A 266 22.76 59.07 108.61
CA ALA A 266 23.10 57.66 108.42
C ALA A 266 21.85 56.81 108.10
N LYS A 267 20.76 56.99 108.86
CA LYS A 267 19.46 56.32 108.60
C LYS A 267 18.83 56.75 107.28
N GLU A 268 18.88 58.04 106.95
CA GLU A 268 18.38 58.57 105.67
C GLU A 268 19.19 58.02 104.49
N ASN A 269 20.52 57.91 104.62
CA ASN A 269 21.37 57.22 103.64
C ASN A 269 21.09 55.71 103.56
N GLU A 270 20.79 55.04 104.68
CA GLU A 270 20.43 53.62 104.70
C GLU A 270 19.07 53.37 104.06
N GLU A 271 18.07 54.21 104.31
CA GLU A 271 16.78 54.20 103.60
C GLU A 271 16.94 54.48 102.10
N LEU A 272 17.71 55.51 101.71
CA LEU A 272 17.96 55.83 100.31
C LEU A 272 18.71 54.71 99.61
N LYS A 273 19.71 54.11 100.27
CA LYS A 273 20.43 52.93 99.77
C LYS A 273 19.47 51.75 99.59
N ASN A 274 18.62 51.45 100.56
CA ASN A 274 17.64 50.37 100.46
C ASN A 274 16.62 50.61 99.32
N LYS A 275 16.16 51.86 99.14
CA LYS A 275 15.28 52.27 98.02
C LYS A 275 15.98 52.17 96.66
N LEU A 276 17.25 52.54 96.54
CA LEU A 276 18.03 52.37 95.30
C LEU A 276 18.49 50.92 95.03
N SER A 277 18.51 50.05 96.04
CA SER A 277 19.32 48.83 96.01
C SER A 277 18.83 47.76 95.03
N TYR A 278 17.61 47.22 95.22
CA TYR A 278 17.26 45.91 94.63
C TYR A 278 15.82 45.70 94.14
N SER A 279 14.93 46.69 94.21
CA SER A 279 13.56 46.56 93.68
C SER A 279 13.53 46.75 92.15
N ASP A 280 13.30 47.98 91.69
CA ASP A 280 12.76 48.27 90.37
C ASP A 280 13.69 47.84 89.23
N LYS A 281 15.01 48.00 89.42
CA LYS A 281 16.01 47.53 88.45
C LYS A 281 16.07 46.01 88.34
N SER A 282 15.82 45.28 89.44
CA SER A 282 15.75 43.81 89.41
C SER A 282 14.52 43.34 88.65
N GLU A 283 13.40 44.04 88.82
CA GLU A 283 12.13 43.74 88.14
C GLU A 283 12.21 44.02 86.63
N ILE A 284 12.75 45.16 86.22
CA ILE A 284 13.01 45.50 84.81
C ILE A 284 13.95 44.47 84.16
N ILE A 285 15.02 44.04 84.84
CA ILE A 285 15.95 43.01 84.32
C ILE A 285 15.25 41.66 84.14
N LYS A 286 14.35 41.27 85.04
CA LYS A 286 13.53 40.04 84.89
C LYS A 286 12.54 40.15 83.74
N GLN A 287 11.91 41.32 83.56
CA GLN A 287 10.94 41.54 82.49
C GLN A 287 11.61 41.51 81.11
N LEU A 288 12.77 42.17 80.98
CA LEU A 288 13.59 42.12 79.76
C LEU A 288 14.15 40.72 79.49
N SER A 289 14.56 39.96 80.51
CA SER A 289 15.06 38.59 80.30
C SER A 289 13.93 37.62 79.89
N ALA A 290 12.72 37.80 80.41
CA ALA A 290 11.53 37.07 79.97
C ALA A 290 11.16 37.41 78.52
N GLU A 291 11.17 38.70 78.13
CA GLU A 291 10.91 39.08 76.73
C GLU A 291 12.00 38.54 75.79
N ILE A 292 13.27 38.57 76.17
CA ILE A 292 14.36 37.96 75.40
C ILE A 292 14.14 36.45 75.23
N GLN A 293 13.69 35.74 76.27
CA GLN A 293 13.33 34.32 76.15
C GLN A 293 12.15 34.09 75.20
N GLU A 294 11.11 34.92 75.26
CA GLU A 294 9.97 34.86 74.33
C GLU A 294 10.41 35.11 72.88
N LYS A 295 11.18 36.18 72.61
CA LYS A 295 11.70 36.47 71.27
C LYS A 295 12.59 35.33 70.75
N ASN A 296 13.42 34.73 71.60
CA ASN A 296 14.25 33.58 71.22
C ASN A 296 13.41 32.35 70.82
N ILE A 297 12.31 32.08 71.54
CA ILE A 297 11.36 31.00 71.16
C ILE A 297 10.71 31.31 69.81
N VAL A 298 10.29 32.56 69.57
CA VAL A 298 9.70 32.98 68.29
C VAL A 298 10.72 32.88 67.14
N VAL A 299 11.98 33.30 67.35
CA VAL A 299 13.06 33.17 66.36
C VAL A 299 13.34 31.70 66.04
N MET A 300 13.38 30.82 67.04
CA MET A 300 13.55 29.37 66.82
C MET A 300 12.39 28.79 66.00
N GLN A 301 11.14 29.10 66.34
CA GLN A 301 9.95 28.68 65.58
C GLN A 301 9.94 29.22 64.14
N LEU A 302 10.44 30.43 63.91
CA LEU A 302 10.58 31.00 62.56
C LEU A 302 11.71 30.32 61.77
N SER A 303 12.82 29.97 62.43
CA SER A 303 13.91 29.20 61.81
C SER A 303 13.46 27.79 61.40
N ASP A 304 12.70 27.10 62.26
CA ASP A 304 12.10 25.80 61.93
C ASP A 304 11.11 25.91 60.77
N LYS A 305 10.27 26.95 60.74
CA LYS A 305 9.34 27.20 59.62
C LYS A 305 10.08 27.49 58.31
N LEU A 306 11.14 28.29 58.36
CA LEU A 306 11.98 28.60 57.20
C LEU A 306 12.62 27.33 56.65
N LYS A 307 13.27 26.53 57.51
CA LYS A 307 13.90 25.26 57.11
C LYS A 307 12.90 24.27 56.52
N ASN A 308 11.72 24.13 57.12
CA ASN A 308 10.66 23.27 56.58
C ASN A 308 10.16 23.76 55.21
N ALA A 309 10.07 25.09 55.00
CA ALA A 309 9.73 25.67 53.70
C ALA A 309 10.83 25.40 52.66
N GLU A 310 12.11 25.58 53.01
CA GLU A 310 13.27 25.27 52.17
C GLU A 310 13.30 23.78 51.78
N GLU A 311 13.16 22.86 52.74
CA GLU A 311 13.07 21.42 52.49
C GLU A 311 11.87 21.04 51.60
N SER A 312 10.76 21.78 51.68
CA SER A 312 9.59 21.55 50.81
C SER A 312 9.83 22.06 49.38
N SER A 313 10.45 23.24 49.25
CA SER A 313 10.81 23.85 47.97
C SER A 313 11.84 23.00 47.22
N GLU A 314 12.86 22.51 47.93
CA GLU A 314 13.89 21.65 47.33
C GLU A 314 13.31 20.32 46.81
N LYS A 315 12.30 19.75 47.48
CA LYS A 315 11.56 18.57 47.01
C LYS A 315 10.77 18.86 45.72
N VAL A 316 10.10 20.00 45.64
CA VAL A 316 9.40 20.45 44.41
C VAL A 316 10.38 20.69 43.26
N ILE A 317 11.50 21.38 43.52
CA ILE A 317 12.57 21.62 42.53
C ILE A 317 13.16 20.30 42.03
N LYS A 318 13.39 19.31 42.90
CA LYS A 318 13.85 17.97 42.50
C LYS A 318 12.84 17.25 41.62
N GLY A 319 11.54 17.29 41.97
CA GLY A 319 10.46 16.74 41.15
C GLY A 319 10.40 17.35 39.75
N LEU A 320 10.33 18.68 39.65
CA LEU A 320 10.30 19.39 38.37
C LEU A 320 11.54 19.11 37.50
N ASN A 321 12.72 18.99 38.10
CA ASN A 321 13.93 18.60 37.35
C ASN A 321 13.84 17.17 36.80
N THR A 322 13.30 16.21 37.54
CA THR A 322 13.09 14.84 37.02
C THR A 322 12.05 14.79 35.90
N GLU A 323 11.01 15.62 35.96
CA GLU A 323 10.00 15.75 34.91
C GLU A 323 10.58 16.38 33.63
N ILE A 324 11.38 17.46 33.76
CA ILE A 324 12.10 18.08 32.64
C ILE A 324 13.07 17.09 31.96
N ILE A 325 13.73 16.21 32.73
CA ILE A 325 14.61 15.16 32.18
C ILE A 325 13.79 14.12 31.40
N ASN A 326 12.66 13.67 31.95
CA ASN A 326 11.76 12.72 31.30
C ASN A 326 11.19 13.29 29.98
N LEU A 327 10.65 14.51 30.01
CA LEU A 327 10.12 15.21 28.82
C LEU A 327 11.18 15.41 27.73
N LYS A 328 12.43 15.74 28.10
CA LYS A 328 13.55 15.83 27.15
C LYS A 328 13.90 14.47 26.53
N SER A 329 13.81 13.38 27.30
CA SER A 329 14.04 12.03 26.79
C SER A 329 12.95 11.61 25.80
N GLN A 330 11.67 11.91 26.10
CA GLN A 330 10.54 11.67 25.20
C GLN A 330 10.63 12.49 23.91
N LEU A 331 11.01 13.78 24.00
CA LEU A 331 11.21 14.64 22.84
C LEU A 331 12.29 14.08 21.91
N CYS A 332 13.43 13.63 22.46
CA CYS A 332 14.52 13.05 21.70
C CYS A 332 14.09 11.74 21.00
N PHE A 333 13.33 10.88 21.69
CA PHE A 333 12.77 9.65 21.11
C PHE A 333 11.81 9.94 19.95
N ASN A 334 10.94 10.95 20.10
CA ASN A 334 10.00 11.35 19.05
C ASN A 334 10.71 11.93 17.81
N ILE A 335 11.80 12.68 17.99
CA ILE A 335 12.63 13.19 16.89
C ILE A 335 13.23 12.03 16.07
N ASN A 336 13.76 11.00 16.73
CA ASN A 336 14.32 9.82 16.05
C ASN A 336 13.24 9.06 15.25
N ILE A 337 12.05 8.85 15.84
CA ILE A 337 10.91 8.26 15.13
C ILE A 337 10.51 9.08 13.89
N GLN A 338 10.56 10.41 13.98
CA GLN A 338 10.23 11.28 12.86
C GLN A 338 11.27 11.20 11.73
N GLU A 339 12.55 11.02 12.05
CA GLU A 339 13.59 10.74 11.04
C GLU A 339 13.40 9.36 10.38
N ASP A 340 13.12 8.32 11.17
CA ASP A 340 12.83 6.97 10.65
C ASP A 340 11.60 6.96 9.72
N LEU A 341 10.52 7.64 10.11
CA LEU A 341 9.31 7.79 9.28
C LEU A 341 9.62 8.52 7.96
N GLU A 342 10.47 9.54 7.98
CA GLU A 342 10.86 10.29 6.79
C GLU A 342 11.81 9.48 5.89
N ASN A 343 12.64 8.61 6.46
CA ASN A 343 13.47 7.67 5.70
C ASN A 343 12.62 6.54 5.08
N VAL A 344 11.61 6.02 5.78
CA VAL A 344 10.63 5.07 5.23
C VAL A 344 9.81 5.71 4.10
N ARG A 345 9.41 6.99 4.22
CA ARG A 345 8.74 7.73 3.13
C ARG A 345 9.62 7.84 1.88
N LYS A 346 10.91 8.16 2.01
CA LYS A 346 11.86 8.22 0.88
C LYS A 346 11.98 6.87 0.16
N GLN A 347 12.05 5.77 0.91
CA GLN A 347 12.08 4.41 0.36
C GLN A 347 10.76 4.03 -0.33
N LEU A 348 9.61 4.41 0.25
CA LEU A 348 8.30 4.19 -0.37
C LEU A 348 8.17 4.96 -1.69
N MET A 349 8.62 6.22 -1.74
CA MET A 349 8.59 7.04 -2.96
C MET A 349 9.49 6.48 -4.08
N SER A 350 10.70 6.00 -3.77
CA SER A 350 11.57 5.39 -4.79
C SER A 350 11.06 4.02 -5.27
N SER A 351 10.45 3.24 -4.38
CA SER A 351 9.74 2.01 -4.74
C SER A 351 8.54 2.30 -5.66
N GLN A 352 7.71 3.29 -5.32
CA GLN A 352 6.54 3.69 -6.11
C GLN A 352 6.93 4.20 -7.51
N ALA A 353 8.00 5.00 -7.61
CA ALA A 353 8.55 5.41 -8.90
C ALA A 353 9.04 4.21 -9.75
N SER A 354 9.69 3.23 -9.12
CA SER A 354 10.15 2.00 -9.79
C SER A 354 8.99 1.14 -10.28
N ILE A 355 7.94 0.96 -9.48
CA ILE A 355 6.70 0.26 -9.85
C ILE A 355 6.04 0.96 -11.05
N THR A 356 5.99 2.29 -11.05
CA THR A 356 5.38 3.09 -12.11
C THR A 356 6.16 2.93 -13.43
N GLY A 357 7.50 2.94 -13.39
CA GLY A 357 8.35 2.66 -14.56
C GLY A 357 8.17 1.24 -15.10
N LEU A 358 8.06 0.23 -14.23
CA LEU A 358 7.77 -1.15 -14.63
C LEU A 358 6.37 -1.31 -15.26
N GLN A 359 5.36 -0.61 -14.75
CA GLN A 359 4.02 -0.58 -15.34
C GLN A 359 4.05 0.03 -16.76
N GLN A 360 4.75 1.15 -16.95
CA GLN A 360 4.91 1.76 -18.27
C GLN A 360 5.64 0.83 -19.25
N ALA A 361 6.74 0.19 -18.82
CA ALA A 361 7.45 -0.80 -19.64
C ALA A 361 6.55 -1.99 -20.03
N ASN A 362 5.70 -2.48 -19.11
CA ASN A 362 4.79 -3.59 -19.35
C ASN A 362 3.65 -3.21 -20.33
N THR A 363 3.12 -1.99 -20.27
CA THR A 363 2.14 -1.52 -21.27
C THR A 363 2.74 -1.41 -22.67
N VAL A 364 3.98 -0.92 -22.80
CA VAL A 364 4.71 -0.88 -24.08
C VAL A 364 4.95 -2.30 -24.62
N LEU A 365 5.40 -3.23 -23.78
CA LEU A 365 5.64 -4.62 -24.17
C LEU A 365 4.33 -5.32 -24.59
N THR A 366 3.22 -5.08 -23.87
CA THR A 366 1.89 -5.60 -24.21
C THR A 366 1.42 -5.09 -25.58
N ALA A 367 1.62 -3.79 -25.87
CA ALA A 367 1.30 -3.21 -27.17
C ALA A 367 2.16 -3.80 -28.32
N GLN A 368 3.45 -4.04 -28.07
CA GLN A 368 4.33 -4.72 -29.03
C GLN A 368 3.86 -6.16 -29.31
N LEU A 369 3.48 -6.91 -28.27
CA LEU A 369 3.02 -8.29 -28.38
C LEU A 369 1.72 -8.40 -29.20
N LEU A 370 0.79 -7.44 -29.07
CA LEU A 370 -0.40 -7.35 -29.92
C LEU A 370 -0.05 -7.11 -31.40
N VAL A 371 0.91 -6.22 -31.68
CA VAL A 371 1.38 -5.95 -33.05
C VAL A 371 2.12 -7.15 -33.65
N GLU A 372 2.80 -7.96 -32.85
CA GLU A 372 3.38 -9.23 -33.32
C GLU A 372 2.32 -10.31 -33.57
N GLN A 373 1.27 -10.41 -32.73
CA GLN A 373 0.13 -11.31 -32.97
C GLN A 373 -0.63 -10.96 -34.26
N GLU A 374 -0.73 -9.68 -34.61
CA GLU A 374 -1.35 -9.23 -35.86
C GLU A 374 -0.51 -9.66 -37.08
N LYS A 375 0.81 -9.41 -37.05
CA LYS A 375 1.75 -9.87 -38.10
C LYS A 375 1.78 -11.39 -38.28
N VAL A 376 1.61 -12.16 -37.19
CA VAL A 376 1.54 -13.63 -37.29
C VAL A 376 0.31 -14.05 -38.10
N LYS A 377 -0.86 -13.40 -37.90
CA LYS A 377 -2.06 -13.66 -38.71
C LYS A 377 -1.86 -13.27 -40.17
N GLU A 378 -1.27 -12.11 -40.46
CA GLU A 378 -0.95 -11.70 -41.83
C GLU A 378 -0.05 -12.74 -42.54
N LEU A 379 0.91 -13.33 -41.82
CA LEU A 379 1.78 -14.39 -42.34
C LEU A 379 1.06 -15.73 -42.53
N GLU A 380 0.08 -16.08 -41.68
CA GLU A 380 -0.78 -17.26 -41.84
C GLU A 380 -1.73 -17.12 -43.04
N GLU A 381 -2.35 -15.95 -43.22
CA GLU A 381 -3.18 -15.64 -44.39
C GLU A 381 -2.35 -15.66 -45.69
N LEU A 382 -1.19 -15.01 -45.70
CA LEU A 382 -0.29 -15.00 -46.86
C LEU A 382 0.25 -16.40 -47.18
N LYS A 383 0.41 -17.27 -46.18
CA LYS A 383 0.72 -18.69 -46.40
C LYS A 383 -0.45 -19.42 -47.06
N SER A 384 -1.69 -19.24 -46.59
CA SER A 384 -2.87 -19.84 -47.22
C SER A 384 -2.99 -19.45 -48.70
N ILE A 385 -2.85 -18.15 -49.01
CA ILE A 385 -2.88 -17.62 -50.38
C ILE A 385 -1.78 -18.24 -51.26
N LYS A 386 -0.61 -18.53 -50.69
CA LYS A 386 0.51 -19.19 -51.39
C LYS A 386 0.23 -20.66 -51.67
N ASP A 387 -0.40 -21.37 -50.74
CA ASP A 387 -0.76 -22.78 -50.89
C ASP A 387 -1.91 -22.92 -51.93
N ASP A 388 -2.90 -22.01 -51.92
CA ASP A 388 -3.93 -21.88 -52.97
C ASP A 388 -3.33 -21.57 -54.35
N TYR A 389 -2.37 -20.64 -54.42
CA TYR A 389 -1.64 -20.32 -55.66
C TYR A 389 -0.91 -21.56 -56.22
N PHE A 390 -0.31 -22.38 -55.36
CA PHE A 390 0.36 -23.61 -55.78
C PHE A 390 -0.64 -24.65 -56.34
N ALA A 391 -1.80 -24.82 -55.70
CA ALA A 391 -2.86 -25.70 -56.18
C ALA A 391 -3.42 -25.24 -57.55
N LEU A 392 -3.67 -23.94 -57.71
CA LEU A 392 -4.11 -23.35 -58.98
C LEU A 392 -3.06 -23.47 -60.09
N GLN A 393 -1.77 -23.26 -59.77
CA GLN A 393 -0.67 -23.47 -60.72
C GLN A 393 -0.62 -24.93 -61.18
N GLN A 394 -0.72 -25.90 -60.27
CA GLN A 394 -0.76 -27.32 -60.60
C GLN A 394 -1.97 -27.67 -61.49
N GLN A 395 -3.15 -27.12 -61.20
CA GLN A 395 -4.35 -27.32 -62.03
C GLN A 395 -4.17 -26.74 -63.45
N VAL A 396 -3.58 -25.55 -63.57
CA VAL A 396 -3.26 -24.91 -64.84
C VAL A 396 -2.26 -25.75 -65.66
N ASP A 397 -1.26 -26.35 -65.03
CA ASP A 397 -0.28 -27.20 -65.73
C ASP A 397 -0.84 -28.56 -66.14
N ILE A 398 -1.78 -29.14 -65.37
CA ILE A 398 -2.57 -30.30 -65.78
C ILE A 398 -3.42 -29.97 -67.02
N TYR A 399 -4.19 -28.87 -67.00
CA TYR A 399 -5.02 -28.48 -68.15
C TYR A 399 -4.20 -28.18 -69.42
N LYS A 400 -2.96 -27.70 -69.31
CA LYS A 400 -2.04 -27.58 -70.46
C LYS A 400 -1.69 -28.96 -71.03
N ALA A 401 -1.30 -29.90 -70.16
CA ALA A 401 -0.94 -31.25 -70.57
C ALA A 401 -2.12 -31.98 -71.23
N ASP A 402 -3.32 -31.88 -70.66
CA ASP A 402 -4.55 -32.44 -71.23
C ASP A 402 -4.89 -31.81 -72.58
N PHE A 403 -4.75 -30.48 -72.73
CA PHE A 403 -5.01 -29.77 -73.98
C PHE A 403 -4.00 -30.15 -75.08
N ASP A 404 -2.71 -30.22 -74.76
CA ASP A 404 -1.69 -30.65 -75.74
C ASP A 404 -1.81 -32.14 -76.08
N ALA A 405 -2.26 -32.99 -75.16
CA ALA A 405 -2.58 -34.39 -75.43
C ALA A 405 -3.83 -34.54 -76.33
N GLU A 406 -4.90 -33.79 -76.06
CA GLU A 406 -6.10 -33.78 -76.91
C GLU A 406 -5.80 -33.24 -78.32
N ARG A 407 -4.92 -32.23 -78.41
CA ARG A 407 -4.41 -31.69 -79.68
C ARG A 407 -3.62 -32.73 -80.47
N GLN A 408 -2.69 -33.44 -79.82
CA GLN A 408 -1.92 -34.52 -80.46
C GLN A 408 -2.84 -35.67 -80.92
N ALA A 409 -3.82 -36.06 -80.10
CA ALA A 409 -4.80 -37.08 -80.47
C ALA A 409 -5.66 -36.65 -81.68
N LYS A 410 -6.08 -35.38 -81.75
CA LYS A 410 -6.78 -34.81 -82.92
C LYS A 410 -5.92 -34.79 -84.18
N GLU A 411 -4.63 -34.54 -84.05
CA GLU A 411 -3.67 -34.56 -85.17
C GLU A 411 -3.41 -35.99 -85.67
N LEU A 412 -3.27 -36.97 -84.77
CA LEU A 412 -3.20 -38.40 -85.13
C LEU A 412 -4.47 -38.87 -85.86
N LEU A 413 -5.66 -38.60 -85.30
CA LEU A 413 -6.94 -38.94 -85.93
C LEU A 413 -7.16 -38.27 -87.29
N LYS A 414 -6.62 -37.05 -87.49
CA LYS A 414 -6.60 -36.39 -88.80
C LYS A 414 -5.71 -37.14 -89.78
N ASN A 415 -4.51 -37.53 -89.37
CA ASN A 415 -3.55 -38.24 -90.21
C ASN A 415 -4.04 -39.66 -90.57
N GLU A 416 -4.64 -40.39 -89.62
CA GLU A 416 -5.32 -41.68 -89.86
C GLU A 416 -6.48 -41.53 -90.84
N LYS A 417 -7.31 -40.48 -90.70
CA LYS A 417 -8.38 -40.17 -91.65
C LYS A 417 -7.85 -39.88 -93.06
N GLU A 418 -6.77 -39.12 -93.18
CA GLU A 418 -6.13 -38.84 -94.48
C GLU A 418 -5.53 -40.12 -95.09
N GLN A 419 -4.93 -41.00 -94.28
CA GLN A 419 -4.47 -42.33 -94.72
C GLN A 419 -5.64 -43.19 -95.23
N ILE A 420 -6.73 -43.34 -94.45
CA ILE A 420 -7.91 -44.14 -94.84
C ILE A 420 -8.55 -43.62 -96.12
N ILE A 421 -8.55 -42.29 -96.36
CA ILE A 421 -9.01 -41.70 -97.62
C ILE A 421 -8.10 -42.11 -98.79
N ASN A 422 -6.78 -42.07 -98.61
CA ASN A 422 -5.82 -42.50 -99.63
C ASN A 422 -5.94 -44.01 -99.95
N ASP A 423 -6.04 -44.85 -98.91
CA ASP A 423 -6.23 -46.30 -99.04
C ASP A 423 -7.56 -46.63 -99.75
N PHE A 424 -8.64 -45.92 -99.41
CA PHE A 424 -9.94 -46.05 -100.09
C PHE A 424 -9.84 -45.66 -101.57
N LEU A 425 -9.19 -44.56 -101.91
CA LEU A 425 -8.97 -44.13 -103.31
C LEU A 425 -8.10 -45.13 -104.08
N GLN A 426 -7.09 -45.73 -103.44
CA GLN A 426 -6.26 -46.76 -104.05
C GLN A 426 -7.06 -48.06 -104.32
N ILE A 427 -7.90 -48.49 -103.37
CA ILE A 427 -8.80 -49.63 -103.53
C ILE A 427 -9.86 -49.34 -104.61
N GLN A 428 -10.43 -48.14 -104.64
CA GLN A 428 -11.40 -47.74 -105.66
C GLN A 428 -10.76 -47.76 -107.06
N LYS A 429 -9.54 -47.23 -107.21
CA LYS A 429 -8.77 -47.30 -108.46
C LYS A 429 -8.52 -48.74 -108.89
N ARG A 430 -8.07 -49.60 -107.97
CA ARG A 430 -7.84 -51.03 -108.24
C ARG A 430 -9.12 -51.79 -108.60
N ASN A 431 -10.25 -51.44 -108.00
CA ASN A 431 -11.55 -52.03 -108.36
C ASN A 431 -12.00 -51.60 -109.76
N ASN A 432 -11.72 -50.36 -110.17
CA ASN A 432 -11.98 -49.91 -111.54
C ASN A 432 -11.08 -50.66 -112.54
N GLU A 433 -9.77 -50.76 -112.27
CA GLU A 433 -8.83 -51.55 -113.07
C GLU A 433 -9.28 -53.01 -113.24
N LEU A 434 -9.71 -53.67 -112.16
CA LEU A 434 -10.23 -55.04 -112.20
C LEU A 434 -11.58 -55.16 -112.94
N ASN A 435 -12.44 -54.15 -112.87
CA ASN A 435 -13.68 -54.13 -113.66
C ASN A 435 -13.39 -53.97 -115.16
N GLU A 436 -12.41 -53.12 -115.53
CA GLU A 436 -11.93 -52.99 -116.91
C GLU A 436 -11.34 -54.30 -117.43
N GLU A 437 -10.52 -55.01 -116.63
CA GLU A 437 -10.06 -56.37 -116.96
C GLU A 437 -11.21 -57.37 -117.14
N ILE A 438 -12.25 -57.31 -116.30
CA ILE A 438 -13.42 -58.19 -116.38
C ILE A 438 -14.25 -57.92 -117.66
N GLU A 439 -14.46 -56.67 -118.04
CA GLU A 439 -15.14 -56.35 -119.32
C GLU A 439 -14.31 -56.81 -120.53
N LEU A 440 -12.98 -56.60 -120.53
CA LEU A 440 -12.10 -57.10 -121.59
C LEU A 440 -12.11 -58.64 -121.72
N ILE A 441 -12.31 -59.38 -120.62
CA ILE A 441 -12.48 -60.84 -120.64
C ILE A 441 -13.85 -61.24 -121.23
N LYS A 442 -14.92 -60.51 -120.91
CA LYS A 442 -16.26 -60.73 -121.48
C LYS A 442 -16.28 -60.46 -122.98
N GLU A 443 -15.69 -59.34 -123.43
CA GLU A 443 -15.57 -59.00 -124.87
C GLU A 443 -14.80 -60.06 -125.65
N ARG A 444 -13.86 -60.77 -125.01
CA ARG A 444 -13.12 -61.89 -125.60
C ARG A 444 -13.90 -63.21 -125.71
N GLY A 445 -15.18 -63.22 -125.35
CA GLY A 445 -16.07 -64.38 -125.54
C GLY A 445 -15.84 -65.54 -124.57
N TYR A 446 -15.15 -65.33 -123.45
CA TYR A 446 -15.01 -66.32 -122.40
C TYR A 446 -16.23 -66.31 -121.47
N GLU A 447 -17.21 -67.19 -121.73
CA GLU A 447 -18.28 -67.46 -120.77
C GLU A 447 -17.68 -68.04 -119.47
N VAL A 448 -17.75 -67.27 -118.38
CA VAL A 448 -17.41 -67.75 -117.05
C VAL A 448 -18.49 -68.76 -116.61
N VAL A 449 -18.17 -70.05 -116.71
CA VAL A 449 -19.09 -71.15 -116.40
C VAL A 449 -19.56 -71.10 -114.96
N GLY A 450 -20.77 -70.57 -114.75
CA GLY A 450 -21.41 -70.51 -113.44
C GLY A 450 -21.69 -71.91 -112.87
N ARG A 451 -20.87 -72.35 -111.90
CA ARG A 451 -21.16 -73.55 -111.12
C ARG A 451 -22.32 -73.29 -110.16
N ARG A 452 -23.36 -74.13 -110.28
CA ARG A 452 -24.58 -74.09 -109.47
C ARG A 452 -24.36 -74.83 -108.14
N ASN A 453 -25.25 -74.56 -107.18
CA ASN A 453 -25.40 -75.23 -105.89
C ASN A 453 -25.25 -76.77 -105.95
N LEU A 454 -24.73 -77.39 -104.88
CA LEU A 454 -25.52 -78.33 -104.05
C LEU A 454 -24.84 -78.72 -102.71
N HIS A 455 -25.61 -78.58 -101.61
CA HIS A 455 -25.77 -79.52 -100.48
C HIS A 455 -24.61 -80.31 -99.81
N SER A 456 -24.35 -79.96 -98.53
CA SER A 456 -24.76 -80.76 -97.33
C SER A 456 -23.74 -81.58 -96.50
N LEU A 457 -23.90 -81.46 -95.16
CA LEU A 457 -23.58 -82.37 -94.04
C LEU A 457 -22.13 -82.72 -93.61
N ASN A 458 -21.89 -82.56 -92.30
CA ASN A 458 -21.10 -83.41 -91.37
C ASN A 458 -19.59 -83.68 -91.65
N SER A 459 -18.62 -83.52 -90.73
CA SER A 459 -18.64 -83.50 -89.25
C SER A 459 -17.18 -83.43 -88.71
N SER A 460 -17.04 -83.03 -87.44
CA SER A 460 -15.94 -83.39 -86.51
C SER A 460 -14.52 -82.81 -86.65
N ARG A 461 -14.14 -82.03 -85.62
CA ARG A 461 -12.82 -81.93 -84.96
C ARG A 461 -11.68 -81.27 -85.79
N SER A 462 -10.86 -80.36 -85.24
CA SER A 462 -10.54 -80.03 -83.84
C SER A 462 -10.32 -78.53 -83.61
N SER A 463 -10.20 -78.14 -82.33
CA SER A 463 -9.50 -76.95 -81.80
C SER A 463 -8.45 -76.32 -82.74
N VAL A 464 -8.35 -75.00 -82.91
CA VAL A 464 -8.79 -73.84 -82.09
C VAL A 464 -9.18 -72.67 -83.05
N SER A 465 -9.89 -71.59 -82.67
CA SER A 465 -10.16 -70.96 -81.36
C SER A 465 -11.63 -70.53 -81.17
N SER A 466 -11.97 -70.08 -79.96
CA SER A 466 -13.32 -69.64 -79.55
C SER A 466 -13.70 -68.24 -80.03
N ALA A 467 -14.34 -68.13 -81.20
CA ALA A 467 -15.19 -66.98 -81.52
C ALA A 467 -16.49 -67.07 -80.70
N SER A 468 -16.44 -66.67 -79.43
CA SER A 468 -17.61 -66.69 -78.55
C SER A 468 -18.62 -65.63 -78.96
N SER A 469 -19.87 -66.03 -79.19
CA SER A 469 -21.01 -65.13 -79.09
C SER A 469 -21.15 -64.70 -77.62
N GLN A 470 -20.42 -63.66 -77.23
CA GLN A 470 -20.52 -63.07 -75.91
C GLN A 470 -21.89 -62.38 -75.75
N GLU A 471 -22.90 -63.17 -75.35
CA GLU A 471 -23.80 -62.73 -74.30
C GLU A 471 -22.91 -62.11 -73.21
N LYS A 472 -23.00 -60.80 -73.01
CA LYS A 472 -22.13 -60.09 -72.06
C LYS A 472 -22.52 -60.55 -70.66
N ARG A 473 -21.81 -61.56 -70.14
CA ARG A 473 -21.99 -62.06 -68.78
C ARG A 473 -21.32 -61.09 -67.82
N TYR A 474 -22.13 -60.17 -67.33
CA TYR A 474 -21.76 -59.21 -66.30
C TYR A 474 -21.59 -59.96 -64.97
N THR A 475 -20.41 -59.91 -64.36
CA THR A 475 -20.11 -60.62 -63.10
C THR A 475 -19.96 -59.65 -61.94
N CYS A 476 -20.56 -59.98 -60.79
CA CYS A 476 -20.39 -59.18 -59.57
C CYS A 476 -18.97 -59.32 -59.03
N PRO A 477 -18.21 -58.24 -58.79
CA PRO A 477 -16.84 -58.34 -58.26
C PRO A 477 -16.79 -58.84 -56.80
N ILE A 478 -17.90 -58.77 -56.06
CA ILE A 478 -17.97 -59.14 -54.64
C ILE A 478 -18.22 -60.65 -54.45
N CYS A 479 -19.14 -61.23 -55.23
CA CYS A 479 -19.54 -62.65 -55.08
C CYS A 479 -19.31 -63.52 -56.34
N ASN A 480 -18.79 -62.94 -57.42
CA ASN A 480 -18.53 -63.58 -58.72
C ASN A 480 -19.76 -64.19 -59.44
N PHE A 481 -20.99 -63.87 -59.00
CA PHE A 481 -22.22 -64.32 -59.66
C PHE A 481 -22.41 -63.63 -61.02
N GLY A 482 -22.89 -64.38 -62.01
CA GLY A 482 -22.99 -63.93 -63.41
C GLY A 482 -24.42 -63.61 -63.87
N PHE A 483 -24.57 -62.51 -64.60
CA PHE A 483 -25.84 -61.94 -65.07
C PHE A 483 -25.83 -61.72 -66.58
N THR A 484 -26.96 -61.96 -67.25
CA THR A 484 -27.10 -61.82 -68.71
C THR A 484 -27.40 -60.38 -69.17
N THR A 485 -27.69 -59.46 -68.25
CA THR A 485 -27.96 -58.04 -68.53
C THR A 485 -27.29 -57.14 -67.49
N TYR A 486 -26.88 -55.93 -67.90
CA TYR A 486 -26.20 -54.97 -67.02
C TYR A 486 -27.07 -54.55 -65.84
N GLN A 487 -28.36 -54.26 -66.08
CA GLN A 487 -29.29 -53.84 -65.04
C GLN A 487 -29.57 -54.93 -63.99
N ALA A 488 -29.36 -56.21 -64.32
CA ALA A 488 -29.41 -57.30 -63.34
C ALA A 488 -28.13 -57.41 -62.50
N LEU A 489 -26.97 -57.02 -63.05
CA LEU A 489 -25.75 -56.84 -62.26
C LEU A 489 -25.89 -55.65 -61.31
N GLU A 490 -26.33 -54.49 -61.80
CA GLU A 490 -26.46 -53.23 -61.07
C GLU A 490 -27.30 -53.40 -59.79
N ASN A 491 -28.57 -53.84 -59.93
CA ASN A 491 -29.48 -54.16 -58.82
C ASN A 491 -28.96 -55.24 -57.85
N HIS A 492 -27.97 -56.03 -58.26
CA HIS A 492 -27.33 -57.03 -57.41
C HIS A 492 -26.09 -56.46 -56.70
N VAL A 493 -25.28 -55.62 -57.35
CA VAL A 493 -24.08 -55.00 -56.76
C VAL A 493 -24.47 -54.14 -55.57
N ASP A 494 -25.52 -53.31 -55.67
CA ASP A 494 -26.00 -52.49 -54.55
C ASP A 494 -26.33 -53.35 -53.32
N ARG A 495 -27.11 -54.42 -53.51
CA ARG A 495 -27.47 -55.36 -52.43
C ARG A 495 -26.26 -56.15 -51.92
N CYS A 496 -25.29 -56.44 -52.76
CA CYS A 496 -24.10 -57.19 -52.39
C CYS A 496 -23.09 -56.31 -51.62
N MET A 497 -23.03 -55.01 -51.93
CA MET A 497 -22.35 -53.99 -51.12
C MET A 497 -22.96 -53.92 -49.72
N ASP A 498 -24.28 -53.69 -49.63
CA ASP A 498 -25.01 -53.63 -48.34
C ASP A 498 -24.77 -54.87 -47.47
N LEU A 499 -24.88 -56.06 -48.06
CA LEU A 499 -24.61 -57.33 -47.36
C LEU A 499 -23.15 -57.43 -46.92
N SER A 500 -22.19 -57.07 -47.77
CA SER A 500 -20.75 -57.12 -47.43
C SER A 500 -20.34 -56.16 -46.31
N ALA A 501 -21.02 -55.01 -46.20
CA ALA A 501 -20.81 -54.02 -45.13
C ALA A 501 -21.54 -54.38 -43.81
N SER A 502 -22.35 -55.43 -43.80
CA SER A 502 -23.16 -55.86 -42.65
C SER A 502 -22.63 -57.10 -41.90
N LEU A 503 -21.53 -57.67 -42.39
CA LEU A 503 -20.80 -58.77 -41.76
C LEU A 503 -19.55 -58.21 -41.03
N PRO A 504 -19.29 -58.61 -39.77
CA PRO A 504 -18.17 -58.11 -38.96
C PRO A 504 -16.82 -58.78 -39.27
#